data_AF-A0A346QXI3-F1
#
_entry.id   AF-A0A346QXI3-F1
#
_cell.length_a   1.000
_cell.length_b   1.000
_cell.length_c   1.000
_cell.angle_alpha   90.00
_cell.angle_beta   90.00
_cell.angle_gamma   90.00
#
_symmetry.space_group_name_H-M   'P 1'
#
loop_
_entity.id
_entity.type
_entity.pdbx_description
1 polymer ?
#
loop_
_entity_poly.entity_id
_entity_poly.type
_entity_poly.pdbx_seq_one_letter_code
_entity_poly.pdbx_strand_id
1 'polypeptide(L)'
;MTTDSLRAIRTPVSIAAVGRDTEAPSDLCAEWVHGILPNSTFALLDPEAGHYVFFCTCSVWGQSHMPDICRDAPGVDRRVIHDGAAALALDLFA
;
A
#
# COMPACT_ATOMS: atom_id res chain seq x y z
N MET A 1 10.02 16.51 -3.75
CA MET A 1 9.82 15.75 -4.99
C MET A 1 9.16 16.67 -6.01
N THR A 2 9.61 16.72 -7.25
CA THR A 2 8.97 17.56 -8.29
C THR A 2 8.21 16.68 -9.28
N THR A 3 7.16 17.22 -9.92
CA THR A 3 6.43 16.51 -10.98
C THR A 3 7.37 16.07 -12.11
N ASP A 4 8.36 16.90 -12.46
CA ASP A 4 9.34 16.56 -13.49
C ASP A 4 10.23 15.38 -13.08
N SER A 5 10.59 15.28 -11.80
CA SER A 5 11.35 14.13 -11.29
C SER A 5 10.57 12.82 -11.38
N LEU A 6 9.24 12.84 -11.15
CA LEU A 6 8.38 11.67 -11.31
C LEU A 6 8.21 11.28 -12.78
N ARG A 7 7.99 12.25 -13.67
CA ARG A 7 7.87 12.02 -15.12
C ARG A 7 9.14 11.45 -15.76
N ALA A 8 10.29 11.66 -15.13
CA ALA A 8 11.56 11.12 -15.59
C ALA A 8 11.73 9.63 -15.28
N ILE A 9 10.89 9.03 -14.41
CA ILE A 9 10.93 7.59 -14.11
C ILE A 9 10.38 6.82 -15.31
N ARG A 10 11.27 6.09 -16.00
CA ARG A 10 10.90 5.29 -17.20
C ARG A 10 10.76 3.79 -16.93
N THR A 11 11.28 3.31 -15.81
CA THR A 11 11.12 1.91 -15.39
C THR A 11 9.66 1.64 -15.02
N PRO A 12 9.15 0.42 -15.27
CA PRO A 12 7.83 0.02 -14.78
C PRO A 12 7.72 0.18 -13.26
N VAL A 13 6.57 0.67 -12.77
CA VAL A 13 6.29 0.82 -11.33
C VAL A 13 4.94 0.19 -11.00
N SER A 14 4.88 -0.68 -9.99
CA SER A 14 3.62 -1.17 -9.42
C SER A 14 3.36 -0.45 -8.10
N ILE A 15 2.18 0.15 -7.96
CA ILE A 15 1.76 0.93 -6.78
C ILE A 15 0.62 0.18 -6.08
N ALA A 16 0.83 -0.15 -4.81
CA ALA A 16 -0.21 -0.72 -3.94
C ALA A 16 -0.60 0.30 -2.86
N ALA A 17 -1.90 0.39 -2.57
CA ALA A 17 -2.44 1.23 -1.50
C ALA A 17 -3.66 0.56 -0.84
N VAL A 18 -4.16 1.17 0.23
CA VAL A 18 -5.39 0.77 0.93
C VAL A 18 -6.26 1.99 1.23
N GLY A 19 -7.57 1.78 1.41
CA GLY A 19 -8.56 2.86 1.33
C GLY A 19 -8.74 3.70 2.58
N ARG A 20 -8.39 3.20 3.77
CA ARG A 20 -8.46 3.97 5.03
C ARG A 20 -7.08 4.34 5.57
N ASP A 21 -6.09 4.44 4.69
CA ASP A 21 -4.80 5.01 5.03
C ASP A 21 -4.94 6.48 5.39
N THR A 22 -4.73 6.85 6.65
CA THR A 22 -4.77 8.24 7.13
C THR A 22 -3.38 8.90 7.14
N GLU A 23 -2.30 8.12 7.04
CA GLU A 23 -0.93 8.63 7.00
C GLU A 23 -0.54 9.00 5.56
N ALA A 24 -1.04 8.25 4.58
CA ALA A 24 -0.90 8.47 3.15
C ALA A 24 -2.22 8.15 2.41
N PRO A 25 -3.24 9.02 2.48
CA PRO A 25 -4.52 8.81 1.80
C PRO A 25 -4.35 8.47 0.31
N SER A 26 -5.00 7.39 -0.15
CA SER A 26 -4.74 6.82 -1.47
C SER A 26 -5.01 7.80 -2.61
N ASP A 27 -6.09 8.57 -2.50
CA ASP A 27 -6.54 9.57 -3.48
C ASP A 27 -5.57 10.76 -3.59
N LEU A 28 -5.00 11.19 -2.47
CA LEU A 28 -4.05 12.31 -2.42
C LEU A 28 -2.61 11.89 -2.73
N CYS A 29 -2.27 10.61 -2.53
CA CYS A 29 -0.91 10.12 -2.61
C CYS A 29 -0.72 9.10 -3.75
N ALA A 30 -1.15 7.85 -3.57
CA ALA A 30 -0.86 6.76 -4.48
C ALA A 30 -1.47 6.97 -5.88
N GLU A 31 -2.74 7.41 -5.92
CA GLU A 31 -3.45 7.71 -7.17
C GLU A 31 -2.85 8.94 -7.88
N TRP A 32 -2.46 9.97 -7.12
CA TRP A 32 -1.78 11.14 -7.66
C TRP A 32 -0.44 10.77 -8.31
N VAL A 33 0.39 9.93 -7.66
CA VAL A 33 1.65 9.44 -8.23
C VAL A 33 1.39 8.61 -9.49
N HIS A 34 0.43 7.68 -9.43
CA HIS A 34 0.03 6.85 -10.58
C HIS A 34 -0.32 7.71 -11.81
N GLY A 35 -1.10 8.79 -11.60
CA GLY A 35 -1.48 9.72 -12.67
C GLY A 35 -0.34 10.53 -13.28
N ILE A 36 0.83 10.57 -12.63
CA ILE A 36 2.02 11.29 -13.12
C ILE A 36 3.03 10.35 -13.77
N LEU A 37 3.18 9.13 -13.25
CA LEU A 37 4.16 8.18 -13.75
C LEU A 37 3.78 7.67 -15.14
N PRO A 38 4.70 7.69 -16.12
CA PRO A 38 4.40 7.33 -17.50
C PRO A 38 4.15 5.83 -17.71
N ASN A 39 4.66 4.97 -16.81
CA ASN A 39 4.50 3.52 -16.88
C ASN A 39 4.30 2.96 -15.47
N SER A 40 3.06 3.02 -14.99
CA SER A 40 2.72 2.47 -13.69
C SER A 40 1.39 1.71 -13.69
N THR A 41 1.26 0.77 -12.78
CA THR A 41 0.00 0.13 -12.40
C THR A 41 -0.37 0.56 -10.98
N PHE A 42 -1.67 0.55 -10.67
CA PHE A 42 -2.19 0.89 -9.36
C PHE A 42 -3.21 -0.16 -8.90
N ALA A 43 -3.09 -0.58 -7.64
CA ALA A 43 -4.01 -1.50 -6.99
C ALA A 43 -4.39 -0.98 -5.60
N LEU A 44 -5.69 -0.76 -5.39
CA LEU A 44 -6.26 -0.58 -4.07
C LEU A 44 -6.58 -1.97 -3.51
N LEU A 45 -5.77 -2.46 -2.58
CA LEU A 45 -5.82 -3.86 -2.13
C LEU A 45 -7.01 -4.13 -1.19
N ASP A 46 -7.39 -3.16 -0.37
CA ASP A 46 -8.55 -3.26 0.52
C ASP A 46 -9.06 -1.84 0.85
N PRO A 47 -10.36 -1.55 0.69
CA PRO A 47 -10.91 -0.22 0.93
C PRO A 47 -11.01 0.14 2.42
N GLU A 48 -11.01 -0.83 3.33
CA GLU A 48 -11.20 -0.64 4.77
C GLU A 48 -9.88 -0.68 5.57
N ALA A 49 -8.82 -1.20 4.96
CA ALA A 49 -7.51 -1.30 5.62
C ALA A 49 -6.80 0.06 5.78
N GLY A 50 -6.07 0.19 6.88
CA GLY A 50 -5.27 1.38 7.22
C GLY A 50 -3.77 1.19 6.94
N HIS A 51 -3.00 2.26 7.14
CA HIS A 51 -1.58 2.37 6.77
C HIS A 51 -0.72 1.16 7.18
N TYR A 52 -0.83 0.75 8.44
CA TYR A 52 0.06 -0.23 9.06
C TYR A 52 -0.22 -1.68 8.67
N VAL A 53 -1.20 -1.93 7.80
CA VAL A 53 -1.49 -3.28 7.32
C VAL A 53 -0.32 -3.88 6.53
N PHE A 54 0.49 -3.05 5.89
CA PHE A 54 1.69 -3.48 5.15
C PHE A 54 2.85 -3.92 6.07
N PHE A 55 2.76 -3.71 7.39
CA PHE A 55 3.75 -4.25 8.32
C PHE A 55 3.61 -5.75 8.47
N CYS A 56 4.70 -6.40 8.90
CA CYS A 56 4.68 -7.80 9.30
C CYS A 56 3.62 -8.05 10.38
N THR A 57 3.10 -9.27 10.44
CA THR A 57 2.16 -9.68 11.50
C THR A 57 2.79 -9.42 12.87
N CYS A 58 2.10 -8.63 13.70
CA CYS A 58 2.61 -8.29 15.02
C CYS A 58 2.67 -9.51 15.96
N SER A 59 3.66 -9.50 16.85
CA SER A 59 3.72 -10.41 17.99
C SER A 59 2.58 -10.12 18.99
N VAL A 60 2.32 -11.07 19.90
CA VAL A 60 1.36 -10.89 21.00
C VAL A 60 1.68 -9.61 21.79
N TRP A 61 2.96 -9.35 22.06
CA TRP A 61 3.39 -8.14 22.76
C TRP A 61 2.98 -6.87 22.00
N GLY A 62 3.21 -6.83 20.69
CA GLY A 62 2.83 -5.69 19.84
C GLY A 62 1.32 -5.45 19.82
N GLN A 63 0.53 -6.50 19.72
CA GLN A 63 -0.94 -6.40 19.78
C GLN A 63 -1.46 -5.87 21.12
N SER A 64 -0.73 -6.08 22.22
CA SER A 64 -1.09 -5.56 23.55
C SER A 64 -0.65 -4.13 23.80
N HIS A 65 0.51 -3.71 23.27
CA HIS A 65 1.13 -2.43 23.63
C HIS A 65 1.08 -1.38 22.51
N MET A 66 0.85 -1.79 21.27
CA MET A 66 0.82 -0.91 20.08
C MET A 66 -0.42 -1.20 19.23
N PRO A 67 -1.64 -1.14 19.81
CA PRO A 67 -2.86 -1.55 19.10
C PRO A 67 -3.11 -0.74 17.82
N ASP A 68 -2.73 0.54 17.78
CA ASP A 68 -2.96 1.41 16.60
C ASP A 68 -2.19 0.94 15.34
N ILE A 69 -1.07 0.22 15.53
CA ILE A 69 -0.25 -0.33 14.45
C ILE A 69 -0.58 -1.82 14.21
N CYS A 70 -0.87 -2.53 15.31
CA CYS A 70 -0.92 -3.98 15.32
C CYS A 70 -2.32 -4.58 15.24
N ARG A 71 -3.38 -3.79 15.37
CA ARG A 71 -4.76 -4.26 15.21
C ARG A 71 -5.38 -3.61 13.99
N ASP A 72 -5.66 -4.44 13.00
CA ASP A 72 -6.38 -4.03 11.82
C ASP A 72 -7.87 -3.80 12.14
N ALA A 73 -8.54 -3.02 11.30
CA ALA A 73 -9.97 -2.76 11.45
C ALA A 73 -10.80 -4.06 11.33
N PRO A 74 -11.99 -4.14 11.95
CA PRO A 74 -12.85 -5.31 11.81
C PRO A 74 -13.12 -5.66 10.34
N GLY A 75 -12.91 -6.92 9.97
CA GLY A 75 -13.11 -7.41 8.60
C GLY A 75 -11.89 -7.31 7.68
N VAL A 76 -10.84 -6.56 8.09
CA VAL A 76 -9.58 -6.50 7.34
C VAL A 76 -8.77 -7.77 7.59
N ASP A 77 -8.41 -8.47 6.51
CA ASP A 77 -7.48 -9.60 6.55
C ASP A 77 -6.12 -9.18 5.98
N ARG A 78 -5.17 -8.92 6.88
CA ARG A 78 -3.79 -8.56 6.55
C ARG A 78 -3.13 -9.56 5.61
N ARG A 79 -3.41 -10.85 5.76
CA ARG A 79 -2.78 -11.89 4.95
C ARG A 79 -3.21 -11.77 3.49
N VAL A 80 -4.50 -11.54 3.25
CA VAL A 80 -5.03 -11.34 1.88
C VAL A 80 -4.36 -10.14 1.22
N ILE A 81 -4.14 -9.06 1.97
CA ILE A 81 -3.45 -7.85 1.47
C ILE A 81 -1.98 -8.16 1.16
N HIS A 82 -1.28 -8.91 2.03
CA HIS A 82 0.11 -9.32 1.79
C HIS A 82 0.24 -10.25 0.58
N ASP A 83 -0.67 -11.20 0.43
CA ASP A 83 -0.72 -12.10 -0.73
C ASP A 83 -0.97 -11.31 -2.03
N GLY A 84 -1.85 -10.30 -1.99
CA GLY A 84 -2.07 -9.38 -3.11
C GLY A 84 -0.83 -8.54 -3.45
N ALA A 85 -0.14 -7.99 -2.44
CA ALA A 85 1.10 -7.26 -2.65
C ALA A 85 2.22 -8.14 -3.23
N ALA A 86 2.32 -9.40 -2.78
CA ALA A 86 3.27 -10.36 -3.32
C ALA A 86 2.96 -10.70 -4.79
N ALA A 87 1.68 -10.88 -5.14
CA ALA A 87 1.27 -11.12 -6.52
C ALA A 87 1.66 -9.96 -7.44
N LEU A 88 1.41 -8.71 -7.02
CA LEU A 88 1.82 -7.52 -7.77
C LEU A 88 3.34 -7.45 -7.99
N ALA A 89 4.13 -7.88 -7.00
CA ALA A 89 5.58 -7.93 -7.14
C ALA A 89 6.02 -9.02 -8.13
N LEU A 90 5.42 -10.20 -8.06
CA LEU A 90 5.68 -11.27 -9.02
C LEU A 90 5.35 -10.83 -10.44
N ASP A 91 4.20 -10.18 -10.65
CA ASP A 91 3.80 -9.67 -11.97
C ASP A 91 4.76 -8.59 -12.51
N LEU A 92 5.30 -7.73 -11.65
CA LEU A 92 6.24 -6.67 -12.04
C LEU A 92 7.62 -7.22 -12.45
N PHE A 93 8.08 -8.28 -11.78
CA PHE A 93 9.45 -8.80 -11.91
C PHE A 93 9.56 -10.14 -12.66
N ALA A 94 8.45 -10.62 -13.22
CA ALA A 94 8.41 -11.84 -14.05
C ALA A 94 9.13 -11.69 -15.41
#